data_AF-A0A3D5GK06-F1
#
_entry.id   AF-A0A3D5GK06-F1
#
_cell.length_a   1.000
_cell.length_b   1.000
_cell.length_c   1.000
_cell.angle_alpha   90.00
_cell.angle_beta   90.00
_cell.angle_gamma   90.00
#
_symmetry.space_group_name_H-M   'P 1'
#
loop_
_entity.id
_entity.type
_entity.pdbx_description
1 polymer ?
#
loop_
_entity_poly.entity_id
_entity_poly.type
_entity_poly.pdbx_seq_one_letter_code
_entity_poly.pdbx_strand_id
1 'polypeptide(L)'
;MTTLLDGGMGQELIRRGSPRSPEFWSAWAMLEDPDLVRSIHRDYVDAGCDVLTTNSYSTYADRLRPHGLEARAEELCRAAGRLARESASEANRLVRVAGSLPPLR
;
A
#
# COMPACT_ATOMS: atom_id res chain seq x y z
N MET A 1 -21.27 -3.66 16.18
CA MET A 1 -20.93 -3.73 14.75
C MET A 1 -19.42 -3.90 14.65
N THR A 2 -18.95 -4.93 13.95
CA THR A 2 -17.52 -5.24 13.80
C THR A 2 -17.00 -4.57 12.52
N THR A 3 -15.75 -4.12 12.52
CA THR A 3 -15.05 -3.59 11.32
C THR A 3 -13.92 -4.55 10.96
N LEU A 4 -13.88 -5.00 9.71
CA LEU A 4 -12.79 -5.79 9.16
C LEU A 4 -11.74 -4.86 8.53
N LEU A 5 -10.50 -4.98 8.97
CA LEU A 5 -9.35 -4.35 8.32
C LEU A 5 -8.80 -5.29 7.24
N ASP A 6 -8.08 -4.74 6.28
CA ASP A 6 -7.28 -5.53 5.36
C ASP A 6 -6.09 -6.19 6.05
N GLY A 7 -5.47 -7.12 5.32
CA GLY A 7 -4.28 -7.84 5.78
C GLY A 7 -2.97 -7.15 5.36
N GLY A 8 -1.86 -7.85 5.56
CA GLY A 8 -0.53 -7.33 5.27
C GLY A 8 -0.24 -7.28 3.76
N MET A 9 -0.25 -6.08 3.18
CA MET A 9 0.14 -5.84 1.78
C MET A 9 1.52 -6.42 1.43
N GLY A 10 2.49 -6.28 2.34
CA GLY A 10 3.79 -6.92 2.18
C GLY A 10 3.63 -8.42 1.92
N GLN A 11 3.02 -9.17 2.84
CA GLN A 11 2.93 -10.63 2.68
C GLN A 11 2.33 -11.08 1.34
N GLU A 12 1.35 -10.33 0.81
CA GLU A 12 0.77 -10.59 -0.51
C GLU A 12 1.75 -10.31 -1.67
N LEU A 13 2.54 -9.25 -1.60
CA LEU A 13 3.57 -8.95 -2.60
C LEU A 13 4.63 -10.08 -2.69
N ILE A 14 5.08 -10.62 -1.55
CA ILE A 14 6.01 -11.76 -1.52
C ILE A 14 5.35 -12.99 -2.14
N ARG A 15 4.09 -13.29 -1.76
CA ARG A 15 3.37 -14.46 -2.28
C ARG A 15 3.16 -14.40 -3.79
N ARG A 16 3.01 -13.21 -4.37
CA ARG A 16 2.82 -13.00 -5.82
C ARG A 16 4.13 -12.93 -6.61
N GLY A 17 5.27 -13.24 -5.96
CA GLY A 17 6.56 -13.30 -6.64
C GLY A 17 7.19 -11.94 -6.92
N SER A 18 6.80 -10.88 -6.19
CA SER A 18 7.52 -9.61 -6.21
C SER A 18 8.80 -9.74 -5.36
N PRO A 19 10.00 -9.78 -5.98
CA PRO A 19 11.08 -8.95 -5.45
C PRO A 19 12.01 -8.39 -6.53
N ARG A 20 12.44 -7.13 -6.39
CA ARG A 20 13.76 -6.69 -6.89
C ARG A 20 14.62 -5.92 -5.88
N SER A 21 14.12 -5.60 -4.69
CA SER A 21 14.95 -5.01 -3.62
C SER A 21 14.51 -5.49 -2.22
N PRO A 22 15.40 -6.14 -1.44
CA PRO A 22 15.05 -6.80 -0.18
C PRO A 22 14.66 -5.86 0.97
N GLU A 23 14.95 -4.56 0.90
CA GLU A 23 14.80 -3.65 2.05
C GLU A 23 13.58 -2.70 1.97
N PHE A 24 13.01 -2.52 0.77
CA PHE A 24 11.95 -1.54 0.49
C PHE A 24 10.83 -2.00 -0.47
N TRP A 25 10.74 -3.31 -0.68
CA TRP A 25 9.80 -3.99 -1.57
C TRP A 25 8.37 -3.42 -1.62
N SER A 26 7.74 -3.05 -0.49
CA SER A 26 6.34 -2.61 -0.52
C SER A 26 6.15 -1.28 -1.25
N ALA A 27 6.97 -0.26 -0.96
CA ALA A 27 6.80 1.04 -1.60
C ALA A 27 7.53 1.12 -2.95
N TRP A 28 8.54 0.27 -3.20
CA TRP A 28 9.07 0.05 -4.54
C TRP A 28 8.04 -0.56 -5.50
N ALA A 29 7.19 -1.47 -5.03
CA ALA A 29 6.13 -2.08 -5.84
C ALA A 29 5.17 -1.03 -6.42
N MET A 30 4.96 0.11 -5.75
CA MET A 30 4.13 1.19 -6.31
C MET A 30 4.74 1.88 -7.54
N LEU A 31 6.05 1.74 -7.74
CA LEU A 31 6.78 2.30 -8.89
C LEU A 31 6.97 1.26 -9.99
N GLU A 32 7.33 0.03 -9.61
CA GLU A 32 7.63 -1.04 -10.56
C GLU A 32 6.36 -1.72 -11.08
N ASP A 33 5.38 -1.95 -10.21
CA ASP A 33 4.16 -2.68 -10.54
C ASP A 33 2.95 -2.13 -9.72
N PRO A 34 2.48 -0.92 -10.04
CA PRO A 34 1.33 -0.32 -9.36
C PRO A 34 0.04 -1.14 -9.56
N ASP A 35 -0.07 -1.90 -10.65
CA ASP A 35 -1.23 -2.75 -10.93
C ASP A 35 -1.27 -3.97 -10.00
N LEU A 36 -0.12 -4.53 -9.64
CA LEU A 36 -0.03 -5.55 -8.60
C LEU A 36 -0.51 -5.02 -7.24
N VAL A 37 -0.09 -3.81 -6.85
CA VAL A 37 -0.56 -3.17 -5.61
C VAL A 37 -2.07 -2.95 -5.64
N ARG A 38 -2.61 -2.45 -6.76
CA ARG A 38 -4.06 -2.28 -6.95
C ARG A 38 -4.80 -3.62 -6.88
N SER A 39 -4.25 -4.68 -7.46
CA SER A 39 -4.85 -6.02 -7.42
C SER A 39 -4.96 -6.55 -5.99
N ILE A 40 -3.93 -6.37 -5.17
CA ILE A 40 -3.96 -6.78 -3.76
C ILE A 40 -5.04 -6.03 -2.98
N HIS A 41 -5.19 -4.72 -3.20
CA HIS A 41 -6.27 -3.95 -2.58
C HIS A 41 -7.65 -4.44 -3.01
N ARG A 42 -7.86 -4.71 -4.31
CA ARG A 42 -9.12 -5.29 -4.80
C ARG A 42 -9.42 -6.64 -4.17
N ASP A 43 -8.42 -7.51 -4.04
CA ASP A 43 -8.62 -8.83 -3.42
C ASP A 43 -9.07 -8.72 -1.96
N TYR A 44 -8.58 -7.72 -1.21
CA TYR A 44 -9.09 -7.45 0.15
C TYR A 44 -10.52 -6.89 0.14
N VAL A 45 -10.85 -6.02 -0.81
CA VAL A 45 -12.22 -5.51 -1.00
C VAL A 45 -13.20 -6.66 -1.27
N ASP A 46 -12.83 -7.55 -2.18
CA ASP A 46 -13.61 -8.72 -2.59
C ASP A 46 -13.72 -9.76 -1.46
N ALA A 47 -12.69 -9.88 -0.63
CA ALA A 47 -12.72 -10.71 0.59
C ALA A 47 -13.58 -10.12 1.72
N GLY A 48 -14.07 -8.88 1.58
CA GLY A 48 -15.03 -8.28 2.52
C GLY A 48 -14.44 -7.27 3.51
N CYS A 49 -13.24 -6.72 3.32
CA CYS A 49 -12.67 -5.73 4.25
C CYS A 49 -13.49 -4.41 4.28
N ASP A 50 -13.70 -3.81 5.44
CA ASP A 50 -14.38 -2.52 5.57
C ASP A 50 -13.43 -1.32 5.44
N VAL A 51 -12.13 -1.56 5.66
CA VAL A 51 -11.07 -0.55 5.63
C VAL A 51 -9.85 -1.11 4.91
N LEU A 52 -9.42 -0.42 3.87
CA LEU A 52 -8.09 -0.60 3.29
C LEU A 52 -7.07 0.29 3.99
N THR A 53 -5.89 -0.23 4.24
CA THR A 53 -4.74 0.50 4.74
C THR A 53 -3.83 0.87 3.57
N THR A 54 -3.43 2.14 3.44
CA THR A 54 -2.52 2.56 2.35
C THR A 54 -1.14 1.92 2.52
N ASN A 55 -0.46 1.66 1.40
CA ASN A 55 0.93 1.20 1.37
C ASN A 55 1.95 2.31 1.69
N SER A 56 1.66 3.15 2.68
CA SER A 56 2.43 4.36 3.02
C SER A 56 3.38 4.19 4.20
N TYR A 57 3.40 3.02 4.86
CA TYR A 57 4.20 2.78 6.07
C TYR A 57 5.68 3.13 5.90
N SER A 58 6.22 2.89 4.70
CA SER A 58 7.64 3.09 4.39
C SER A 58 7.90 4.32 3.49
N THR A 59 6.91 5.13 3.13
CA THR A 59 7.08 6.14 2.05
C THR A 59 7.72 7.47 2.48
N TYR A 60 8.33 7.54 3.66
CA TYR A 60 8.90 8.79 4.19
C TYR A 60 10.41 8.89 3.91
N ALA A 61 10.91 10.13 3.80
CA ALA A 61 12.24 10.44 3.27
C ALA A 61 13.39 9.65 3.93
N ASP A 62 13.41 9.55 5.25
CA ASP A 62 14.48 8.84 5.97
C ASP A 62 14.51 7.34 5.71
N ARG A 63 13.37 6.71 5.43
CA ARG A 63 13.33 5.29 5.04
C ARG A 63 13.81 5.08 3.61
N LEU A 64 13.60 6.08 2.76
CA LEU A 64 13.94 6.07 1.34
C LEU A 64 15.40 6.47 1.07
N ARG A 65 16.02 7.24 1.96
CA ARG A 65 17.38 7.79 1.83
C ARG A 65 18.47 6.74 1.57
N PRO A 66 18.50 5.57 2.25
CA PRO A 66 19.49 4.53 1.95
C PRO A 66 19.44 4.01 0.50
N HIS A 67 18.36 4.31 -0.23
CA HIS A 67 18.13 3.89 -1.60
C HIS A 67 18.19 5.06 -2.60
N GLY A 68 18.52 6.28 -2.16
CA GLY A 68 18.57 7.47 -3.03
C GLY A 68 17.19 7.92 -3.55
N LEU A 69 16.11 7.59 -2.82
CA LEU A 69 14.73 7.86 -3.22
C LEU A 69 14.04 8.90 -2.32
N GLU A 70 14.77 9.58 -1.44
CA GLU A 70 14.22 10.53 -0.46
C GLU A 70 13.42 11.65 -1.12
N ALA A 71 13.84 12.11 -2.30
CA ALA A 71 13.13 13.13 -3.08
C ALA A 71 11.77 12.65 -3.61
N ARG A 72 11.51 11.33 -3.62
CA ARG A 72 10.28 10.71 -4.10
C ARG A 72 9.31 10.35 -2.97
N ALA A 73 9.60 10.73 -1.73
CA ALA A 73 8.74 10.44 -0.58
C ALA A 73 7.28 10.90 -0.77
N GLU A 74 7.10 12.14 -1.22
CA GLU A 74 5.78 12.72 -1.46
C GLU A 74 5.05 12.02 -2.62
N GLU A 75 5.77 11.71 -3.71
CA GLU A 75 5.26 10.97 -4.86
C GLU A 75 4.73 9.59 -4.44
N LEU A 76 5.53 8.84 -3.69
CA LEU A 76 5.19 7.51 -3.20
C LEU A 76 4.01 7.54 -2.22
N CYS A 77 3.98 8.51 -1.31
CA CYS A 77 2.87 8.69 -0.37
C CYS A 77 1.55 8.98 -1.10
N ARG A 78 1.59 9.85 -2.13
CA ARG A 78 0.43 10.11 -3.00
C ARG A 78 0.02 8.86 -3.78
N ALA A 79 0.98 8.11 -4.32
CA ALA A 79 0.69 6.87 -5.03
C ALA A 79 -0.01 5.84 -4.11
N ALA A 80 0.46 5.68 -2.88
CA ALA A 80 -0.16 4.79 -1.89
C ALA A 80 -1.62 5.15 -1.62
N GLY A 81 -1.91 6.44 -1.40
CA GLY A 81 -3.27 6.92 -1.20
C GLY A 81 -4.16 6.73 -2.43
N ARG A 82 -3.63 7.05 -3.62
CA ARG A 82 -4.33 6.93 -4.89
C ARG A 82 -4.73 5.48 -5.20
N LEU A 83 -3.80 4.54 -5.12
CA LEU A 83 -4.05 3.13 -5.44
C LEU A 83 -5.09 2.49 -4.51
N ALA A 84 -5.02 2.78 -3.21
CA ALA A 84 -6.03 2.33 -2.25
C ALA A 84 -7.40 2.97 -2.51
N ARG A 85 -7.45 4.28 -2.82
CA ARG A 85 -8.69 5.00 -3.11
C ARG A 85 -9.37 4.51 -4.38
N GLU A 86 -8.62 4.33 -5.47
CA GLU A 86 -9.13 3.78 -6.73
C GLU A 86 -9.77 2.41 -6.47
N SER A 87 -9.07 1.51 -5.77
CA SER A 87 -9.57 0.17 -5.44
C SER A 87 -10.83 0.20 -4.56
N ALA A 88 -10.88 1.09 -3.57
CA ALA A 88 -12.07 1.26 -2.72
C ALA A 88 -13.27 1.84 -3.48
N SER A 89 -13.04 2.71 -4.46
CA SER A 89 -14.08 3.35 -5.28
C SER A 89 -14.71 2.42 -6.32
N GLU A 90 -14.02 1.34 -6.69
CA GLU A 90 -14.54 0.29 -7.58
C GLU A 90 -15.51 -0.66 -6.86
N ALA A 91 -15.58 -0.62 -5.53
CA ALA A 91 -16.44 -1.49 -4.74
C ALA A 91 -17.93 -1.10 -4.82
N ASN A 92 -18.82 -2.09 -4.88
CA ASN A 92 -20.28 -1.89 -4.80
C ASN A 92 -20.80 -1.57 -3.39
N ARG A 93 -19.91 -1.29 -2.44
CA ARG A 93 -20.20 -0.94 -1.06
C ARG A 93 -19.20 0.08 -0.54
N LEU A 94 -19.51 0.74 0.58
CA LEU A 94 -18.58 1.65 1.21
C LEU A 94 -17.36 0.90 1.76
N VAL A 95 -16.18 1.17 1.20
CA VAL A 95 -14.89 0.78 1.76
C VAL A 95 -14.11 2.04 2.13
N ARG A 96 -13.68 2.13 3.40
CA ARG A 96 -12.88 3.26 3.88
C ARG A 96 -11.42 3.06 3.52
N VAL A 97 -10.67 4.16 3.42
CA VAL A 97 -9.22 4.14 3.22
C VAL A 97 -8.57 4.83 4.42
N ALA A 98 -7.64 4.13 5.06
CA ALA A 98 -6.88 4.60 6.20
C ALA A 98 -5.40 4.79 5.83
N GLY A 99 -4.84 5.94 6.19
CA GLY A 99 -3.41 6.20 6.03
C GLY A 99 -2.59 5.40 7.04
N SER A 100 -1.53 4.72 6.59
CA SER A 100 -0.57 4.06 7.49
C SER A 100 0.56 5.03 7.86
N LEU A 101 0.65 5.37 9.15
CA LEU A 101 1.76 6.12 9.73
C LEU A 101 2.64 5.17 10.56
N PRO A 102 3.95 5.12 10.29
CA PRO A 102 4.88 4.37 11.11
C PRO A 102 5.08 5.03 12.49
N PRO A 103 5.65 4.31 13.49
CA PRO A 103 5.94 4.87 14.80
C PRO A 103 6.72 6.18 14.74
N LEU A 104 6.35 7.11 15.63
CA LEU A 104 7.09 8.35 15.84
C LEU A 104 8.48 8.01 16.41
N ARG A 105 9.49 8.75 15.96
CA ARG A 105 10.87 8.61 16.40
C ARG A 105 11.24 9.73 17.35
#